data_AF-A0A094H2A1-F1
#
_entry.id   AF-A0A094H2A1-F1
#
_cell.length_a   1.000
_cell.length_b   1.000
_cell.length_c   1.000
_cell.angle_alpha   90.00
_cell.angle_beta   90.00
_cell.angle_gamma   90.00
#
_symmetry.space_group_name_H-M   'P 1'
#
loop_
_entity.id
_entity.type
_entity.pdbx_description
1 polymer ?
#
loop_
_entity_poly.entity_id
_entity_poly.type
_entity_poly.pdbx_seq_one_letter_code
_entity_poly.pdbx_strand_id
1 'polypeptide(L)'
;MSDQNLQLLPDYEQRIQVLRDLSFIDENSRVELKGKVACEIHSADELVLTELILDNVLAAYEPAEIVALLSAFVFQEKTDTVPTLTPNLKAGMATIIDISEKVNAVQTLHQVILSTEDSNDFVSRPRFGLVEVVYEWARGMSFRNITDLTDVLEGTIVRVITRLDETCREVKNAARIVGDPELFLKMQKCQEMIKRDITAVASLYM
;
A
#
# COMPACT_ATOMS: atom_id res chain seq x y z
N MET A 1 34.85 2.95 13.01
CA MET A 1 33.96 1.80 12.72
C MET A 1 32.97 1.50 13.85
N SER A 2 33.16 2.01 15.08
CA SER A 2 32.23 1.82 16.22
C SER A 2 31.16 2.90 16.33
N ASP A 3 31.49 4.18 16.13
CA ASP A 3 30.59 5.28 16.48
C ASP A 3 29.38 5.47 15.55
N GLN A 4 29.50 5.08 14.28
CA GLN A 4 28.37 5.10 13.33
C GLN A 4 27.27 4.09 13.69
N ASN A 5 27.62 2.93 14.27
CA ASN A 5 26.63 1.95 14.73
C ASN A 5 25.89 2.44 15.98
N LEU A 6 26.55 3.22 16.85
CA LEU A 6 25.89 3.78 18.04
C LEU A 6 24.91 4.93 17.71
N GLN A 7 25.10 5.63 16.58
CA GLN A 7 24.21 6.74 16.18
C GLN A 7 22.82 6.29 15.77
N LEU A 8 22.66 5.03 15.33
CA LEU A 8 21.38 4.46 14.90
C LEU A 8 20.63 3.74 16.04
N LEU A 9 21.27 3.51 17.19
CA LEU A 9 20.65 2.82 18.33
C LEU A 9 19.39 3.54 18.85
N PRO A 10 19.35 4.88 18.98
CA PRO A 10 18.14 5.55 19.44
C PRO A 10 16.96 5.37 18.48
N ASP A 11 17.18 5.49 17.16
CA ASP A 11 16.13 5.29 16.14
C ASP A 11 15.65 3.83 16.14
N TYR A 12 16.57 2.87 16.26
CA TYR A 12 16.23 1.45 16.41
C TYR A 12 15.35 1.19 17.63
N GLU A 13 15.72 1.72 18.81
CA GLU A 13 14.94 1.57 20.03
C GLU A 13 13.55 2.19 19.91
N GLN A 14 13.43 3.37 19.32
CA GLN A 14 12.14 4.04 19.07
C GLN A 14 11.25 3.18 18.15
N ARG A 15 11.80 2.64 17.06
CA ARG A 15 11.06 1.74 16.16
C ARG A 15 10.62 0.45 16.83
N ILE A 16 11.45 -0.11 17.72
CA ILE A 16 11.07 -1.28 18.53
C ILE A 16 9.87 -0.95 19.44
N GLN A 17 9.80 0.25 20.02
CA GLN A 17 8.63 0.65 20.80
C GLN A 17 7.37 0.79 19.95
N VAL A 18 7.47 1.37 18.75
CA VAL A 18 6.35 1.43 17.80
C VAL A 18 5.85 0.03 17.45
N LEU A 19 6.76 -0.90 17.10
CA LEU A 19 6.39 -2.27 16.76
C LEU A 19 5.73 -3.00 17.95
N ARG A 20 6.16 -2.72 19.18
CA ARG A 20 5.55 -3.29 20.39
C ARG A 20 4.15 -2.72 20.65
N ASP A 21 4.00 -1.39 20.61
CA ASP A 21 2.72 -0.72 20.86
C ASP A 21 1.66 -1.08 19.80
N LEU A 22 2.08 -1.25 18.55
CA LEU A 22 1.22 -1.72 17.46
C LEU A 22 1.04 -3.24 17.45
N SER A 23 1.63 -3.99 18.39
CA SER A 23 1.53 -5.45 18.52
C SER A 23 2.08 -6.25 17.31
N PHE A 24 3.11 -5.73 16.62
CA PHE A 24 3.91 -6.48 15.64
C PHE A 24 4.91 -7.41 16.32
N ILE A 25 5.35 -7.05 17.52
CA ILE A 25 6.19 -7.86 18.41
C ILE A 25 5.62 -7.83 19.84
N ASP A 26 5.91 -8.87 20.63
CA ASP A 26 5.53 -8.93 22.04
C ASP A 26 6.54 -8.20 22.97
N GLU A 27 6.28 -8.22 24.28
CA GLU A 27 7.15 -7.64 25.30
C GLU A 27 8.56 -8.27 25.33
N ASN A 28 8.68 -9.52 24.90
CA ASN A 28 9.94 -10.27 24.82
C ASN A 28 10.62 -10.15 23.44
N SER A 29 10.16 -9.20 22.60
CA SER A 29 10.65 -8.99 21.24
C SER A 29 10.47 -10.20 20.30
N ARG A 30 9.45 -11.04 20.55
CA ARG A 30 9.06 -12.14 19.67
C ARG A 30 8.07 -11.62 18.64
N VAL A 31 8.24 -12.06 17.39
CA VAL A 31 7.39 -11.64 16.27
C VAL A 31 5.99 -12.26 16.39
N GLU A 32 4.97 -11.40 16.45
CA GLU A 32 3.55 -11.76 16.49
C GLU A 32 2.99 -12.06 15.10
N LEU A 33 1.72 -12.49 15.01
CA LEU A 33 1.06 -12.71 13.71
C LEU A 33 1.16 -11.48 12.80
N LYS A 34 0.95 -10.30 13.37
CA LYS A 34 1.02 -9.03 12.66
C LYS A 34 2.41 -8.75 12.11
N GLY A 35 3.46 -9.01 12.89
CA GLY A 35 4.84 -8.95 12.42
C GLY A 35 5.13 -9.94 11.29
N LYS A 36 4.60 -11.16 11.35
CA LYS A 36 4.77 -12.15 10.27
C LYS A 36 4.09 -11.73 8.97
N VAL A 37 2.91 -11.12 9.06
CA VAL A 37 2.20 -10.56 7.91
C VAL A 37 2.99 -9.39 7.32
N ALA A 38 3.50 -8.50 8.17
CA ALA A 38 4.31 -7.36 7.75
C ALA A 38 5.59 -7.78 7.01
N CYS A 39 6.21 -8.90 7.41
CA CYS A 39 7.38 -9.46 6.72
C CYS A 39 7.11 -9.91 5.28
N GLU A 40 5.85 -9.99 4.83
CA GLU A 40 5.52 -10.26 3.43
C GLU A 40 5.40 -8.99 2.58
N ILE A 41 5.37 -7.80 3.19
CA ILE A 41 5.10 -6.52 2.52
C ILE A 41 6.41 -5.76 2.35
N HIS A 42 6.77 -5.48 1.10
CA HIS A 42 8.04 -4.82 0.75
C HIS A 42 7.86 -3.70 -0.28
N SER A 43 6.74 -3.71 -1.01
CA SER A 43 6.46 -2.78 -2.11
C SER A 43 5.68 -1.52 -1.71
N ALA A 44 5.20 -1.50 -0.46
CA ALA A 44 4.24 -0.57 0.13
C ALA A 44 4.59 -0.30 1.60
N ASP A 45 3.91 0.66 2.24
CA ASP A 45 4.05 0.84 3.69
C ASP A 45 3.51 -0.40 4.44
N GLU A 46 4.41 -1.12 5.09
CA GLU A 46 4.14 -2.41 5.71
C GLU A 46 3.27 -2.30 6.96
N LEU A 47 3.34 -1.19 7.71
CA LEU A 47 2.57 -1.03 8.94
C LEU A 47 1.10 -0.80 8.60
N VAL A 48 0.78 0.23 7.80
CA VAL A 48 -0.59 0.58 7.44
C VAL A 48 -1.24 -0.52 6.60
N LEU A 49 -0.51 -1.14 5.65
CA LEU A 49 -1.09 -2.21 4.84
C LEU A 49 -1.36 -3.48 5.68
N THR A 50 -0.51 -3.80 6.66
CA THR A 50 -0.78 -4.91 7.60
C THR A 50 -2.03 -4.64 8.43
N GLU A 51 -2.19 -3.43 8.98
CA GLU A 51 -3.41 -3.05 9.71
C GLU A 51 -4.65 -3.20 8.83
N LEU A 52 -4.60 -2.70 7.58
CA LEU A 52 -5.71 -2.80 6.63
C LEU A 52 -6.12 -4.26 6.36
N ILE A 53 -5.16 -5.18 6.29
CA ILE A 53 -5.39 -6.62 6.11
C ILE A 53 -6.02 -7.22 7.37
N LEU A 54 -5.46 -6.96 8.55
CA LEU A 54 -5.91 -7.58 9.80
C LEU A 54 -7.23 -7.01 10.34
N ASP A 55 -7.52 -5.74 10.06
CA ASP A 55 -8.85 -5.13 10.31
C ASP A 55 -9.91 -5.63 9.32
N ASN A 56 -9.53 -6.53 8.39
CA ASN A 56 -10.40 -7.15 7.39
C ASN A 56 -11.14 -6.12 6.51
N VAL A 57 -10.53 -4.95 6.28
CA VAL A 57 -11.16 -3.85 5.53
C VAL A 57 -11.44 -4.27 4.08
N LEU A 58 -10.50 -4.99 3.47
CA LEU A 58 -10.57 -5.39 2.05
C LEU A 58 -11.70 -6.38 1.74
N ALA A 59 -12.25 -7.08 2.74
CA ALA A 59 -13.33 -8.04 2.52
C ALA A 59 -14.62 -7.39 2.00
N ALA A 60 -14.88 -6.11 2.31
CA ALA A 60 -16.09 -5.41 1.87
C ALA A 60 -16.05 -4.94 0.41
N TYR A 61 -14.88 -4.99 -0.24
CA TYR A 61 -14.65 -4.38 -1.55
C TYR A 61 -14.54 -5.41 -2.67
N GLU A 62 -14.92 -5.00 -3.88
CA GLU A 62 -14.71 -5.78 -5.10
C GLU A 62 -13.24 -5.70 -5.55
N PRO A 63 -12.71 -6.70 -6.30
CA PRO A 63 -11.31 -6.70 -6.73
C PRO A 63 -10.85 -5.41 -7.42
N ALA A 64 -11.70 -4.82 -8.27
CA ALA A 64 -11.38 -3.55 -8.94
C ALA A 64 -11.27 -2.38 -7.94
N GLU A 65 -12.10 -2.36 -6.88
CA GLU A 65 -12.02 -1.36 -5.82
C GLU A 65 -10.78 -1.57 -4.95
N ILE A 66 -10.45 -2.82 -4.63
CA ILE A 66 -9.26 -3.13 -3.82
C ILE A 66 -7.99 -2.68 -4.53
N VAL A 67 -7.79 -3.05 -5.79
CA VAL A 67 -6.56 -2.70 -6.51
C VAL A 67 -6.45 -1.18 -6.74
N ALA A 68 -7.57 -0.48 -6.87
CA ALA A 68 -7.62 0.97 -6.89
C ALA A 68 -7.19 1.58 -5.55
N LEU A 69 -7.68 1.08 -4.41
CA LEU A 69 -7.26 1.55 -3.10
C LEU A 69 -5.78 1.26 -2.81
N LEU A 70 -5.29 0.09 -3.24
CA LEU A 70 -3.87 -0.27 -3.12
C LEU A 70 -2.96 0.67 -3.93
N SER A 71 -3.47 1.38 -4.94
CA SER A 71 -2.65 2.33 -5.71
C SER A 71 -2.10 3.46 -4.83
N ALA A 72 -2.78 3.77 -3.71
CA ALA A 72 -2.35 4.78 -2.76
C ALA A 72 -1.03 4.42 -2.03
N PHE A 73 -0.71 3.14 -1.92
CA PHE A 73 0.52 2.69 -1.27
C PHE A 73 1.74 2.79 -2.19
N VAL A 74 1.54 2.78 -3.51
CA VAL A 74 2.61 2.76 -4.51
C VAL A 74 2.77 4.08 -5.27
N PHE A 75 1.72 4.90 -5.35
CA PHE A 75 1.77 6.19 -6.03
C PHE A 75 2.45 7.24 -5.15
N GLN A 76 3.47 7.90 -5.70
CA GLN A 76 4.34 8.84 -4.97
C GLN A 76 4.48 10.20 -5.69
N GLU A 77 3.92 10.36 -6.89
CA GLU A 77 4.04 11.59 -7.68
C GLU A 77 2.94 12.59 -7.29
N LYS A 78 3.14 13.86 -7.63
CA LYS A 78 2.13 14.90 -7.44
C LYS A 78 1.20 14.97 -8.64
N THR A 79 -0.04 15.32 -8.40
CA THR A 79 -1.07 15.54 -9.41
C THR A 79 -2.00 16.63 -8.91
N ASP A 80 -2.43 17.50 -9.80
CA ASP A 80 -3.45 18.51 -9.52
C ASP A 80 -4.86 17.99 -9.89
N THR A 81 -4.94 16.82 -10.51
CA THR A 81 -6.20 16.19 -10.90
C THR A 81 -6.88 15.57 -9.69
N VAL A 82 -8.14 15.93 -9.47
CA VAL A 82 -8.96 15.35 -8.41
C VAL A 82 -9.75 14.16 -8.98
N PRO A 83 -9.55 12.94 -8.46
CA PRO A 83 -10.23 11.76 -9.00
C PRO A 83 -11.73 11.77 -8.70
N THR A 84 -12.52 11.27 -9.64
CA THR A 84 -13.97 11.06 -9.50
C THR A 84 -14.26 9.68 -8.93
N LEU A 85 -14.45 9.63 -7.61
CA LEU A 85 -14.55 8.37 -6.87
C LEU A 85 -16.00 7.97 -6.54
N THR A 86 -16.25 6.67 -6.59
CA THR A 86 -17.50 6.07 -6.09
C THR A 86 -17.61 6.23 -4.56
N PRO A 87 -18.83 6.14 -3.97
CA PRO A 87 -19.01 6.20 -2.52
C PRO A 87 -18.18 5.16 -1.76
N ASN A 88 -18.06 3.95 -2.29
CA ASN A 88 -17.26 2.88 -1.70
C ASN A 88 -15.77 3.24 -1.70
N LEU A 89 -15.22 3.70 -2.82
CA LEU A 89 -13.82 4.11 -2.90
C LEU A 89 -13.51 5.26 -1.94
N LYS A 90 -14.44 6.22 -1.79
CA LYS A 90 -14.30 7.30 -0.79
C LYS A 90 -14.28 6.76 0.64
N ALA A 91 -15.13 5.79 0.96
CA ALA A 91 -15.14 5.16 2.28
C ALA A 91 -13.84 4.36 2.54
N GLY A 92 -13.33 3.64 1.53
CA GLY A 92 -12.06 2.92 1.62
C GLY A 92 -10.88 3.87 1.83
N MET A 93 -10.85 4.99 1.11
CA MET A 93 -9.85 6.03 1.30
C MET A 93 -9.88 6.64 2.70
N ALA A 94 -11.07 6.99 3.21
CA ALA A 94 -11.22 7.49 4.57
C ALA A 94 -10.71 6.46 5.60
N THR A 95 -11.01 5.18 5.41
CA THR A 95 -10.54 4.12 6.30
C THR A 95 -9.02 3.99 6.28
N ILE A 96 -8.38 4.05 5.10
CA ILE A 96 -6.92 4.03 4.97
C ILE A 96 -6.29 5.23 5.69
N ILE A 97 -6.89 6.41 5.54
CA ILE A 97 -6.47 7.62 6.24
C ILE A 97 -6.55 7.42 7.75
N ASP A 98 -7.68 6.97 8.28
CA ASP A 98 -7.89 6.75 9.72
C ASP A 98 -6.87 5.75 10.30
N ILE A 99 -6.57 4.67 9.57
CA ILE A 99 -5.55 3.70 9.96
C ILE A 99 -4.16 4.36 9.95
N SER A 100 -3.84 5.10 8.89
CA SER A 100 -2.55 5.78 8.78
C SER A 100 -2.33 6.79 9.90
N GLU A 101 -3.36 7.53 10.32
CA GLU A 101 -3.29 8.48 11.42
C GLU A 101 -3.02 7.78 12.76
N LYS A 102 -3.65 6.62 13.00
CA LYS A 102 -3.37 5.82 14.21
C LYS A 102 -1.92 5.34 14.25
N VAL A 103 -1.41 4.82 13.13
CA VAL A 103 -0.02 4.35 13.02
C VAL A 103 0.95 5.54 13.21
N ASN A 104 0.70 6.66 12.54
CA ASN A 104 1.49 7.89 12.66
C ASN A 104 1.46 8.48 14.08
N ALA A 105 0.35 8.38 14.80
CA ALA A 105 0.25 8.84 16.18
C ALA A 105 1.20 8.06 17.10
N VAL A 106 1.31 6.73 16.93
CA VAL A 106 2.25 5.90 17.69
C VAL A 106 3.70 6.21 17.29
N GLN A 107 3.98 6.41 16.01
CA GLN A 107 5.31 6.81 15.54
C GLN A 107 5.74 8.17 16.12
N THR A 108 4.81 9.12 16.18
CA THR A 108 5.04 10.46 16.75
C THR A 108 5.25 10.39 18.26
N LEU A 109 4.47 9.57 18.96
CA LEU A 109 4.61 9.35 20.41
C LEU A 109 6.03 8.90 20.77
N HIS A 110 6.60 7.98 19.99
CA HIS A 110 7.96 7.47 20.18
C HIS A 110 9.04 8.31 19.49
N GLN A 111 8.68 9.48 18.96
CA GLN A 111 9.60 10.43 18.34
C GLN A 111 10.42 9.82 17.17
N VAL A 112 9.83 8.87 16.44
CA VAL A 112 10.46 8.31 15.25
C VAL A 112 10.61 9.41 14.20
N ILE A 113 11.83 9.65 13.76
CA ILE A 113 12.12 10.63 12.70
C ILE A 113 11.87 9.94 11.37
N LEU A 114 10.75 10.28 10.74
CA LEU A 114 10.47 9.87 9.38
C LEU A 114 11.10 10.87 8.42
N SER A 115 11.85 10.36 7.45
CA SER A 115 12.22 11.17 6.30
C SER A 115 10.95 11.58 5.57
N THR A 116 11.00 12.70 4.83
CA THR A 116 9.86 13.11 4.01
C THR A 116 9.45 11.95 3.10
N GLU A 117 10.39 11.25 2.47
CA GLU A 117 10.15 10.13 1.55
C GLU A 117 9.44 8.93 2.23
N ASP A 118 9.84 8.60 3.46
CA ASP A 118 9.32 7.46 4.25
C ASP A 118 8.09 7.81 5.10
N SER A 119 7.56 9.03 4.97
CA SER A 119 6.36 9.43 5.72
C SER A 119 5.12 8.68 5.22
N ASN A 120 4.45 8.00 6.15
CA ASN A 120 3.12 7.37 5.95
C ASN A 120 2.01 8.40 5.99
N ASP A 121 2.29 9.59 5.48
CA ASP A 121 1.33 10.66 5.41
C ASP A 121 0.44 10.43 4.18
N PHE A 122 -0.66 9.71 4.40
CA PHE A 122 -1.72 9.53 3.42
C PHE A 122 -2.64 10.75 3.34
N VAL A 123 -2.50 11.72 4.25
CA VAL A 123 -3.36 12.91 4.33
C VAL A 123 -2.79 14.05 3.50
N SER A 124 -1.50 14.38 3.66
CA SER A 124 -0.89 15.55 3.03
C SER A 124 -0.35 15.28 1.62
N ARG A 125 -0.22 14.01 1.23
CA ARG A 125 0.29 13.60 -0.08
C ARG A 125 -0.85 13.20 -1.00
N PRO A 126 -0.76 13.51 -2.31
CA PRO A 126 -1.76 13.11 -3.30
C PRO A 126 -1.66 11.60 -3.64
N ARG A 127 -1.46 10.73 -2.65
CA ARG A 127 -1.32 9.27 -2.81
C ARG A 127 -2.52 8.66 -3.53
N PHE A 128 -3.70 9.26 -3.39
CA PHE A 128 -4.93 8.80 -4.02
C PHE A 128 -5.14 9.27 -5.46
N GLY A 129 -4.18 10.00 -6.04
CA GLY A 129 -4.31 10.62 -7.37
C GLY A 129 -4.60 9.66 -8.53
N LEU A 130 -4.16 8.41 -8.43
CA LEU A 130 -4.40 7.38 -9.46
C LEU A 130 -5.52 6.39 -9.13
N VAL A 131 -6.27 6.57 -8.04
CA VAL A 131 -7.31 5.61 -7.64
C VAL A 131 -8.37 5.45 -8.74
N GLU A 132 -8.84 6.54 -9.34
CA GLU A 132 -9.79 6.48 -10.47
C GLU A 132 -9.19 5.78 -11.70
N VAL A 133 -7.95 6.15 -12.05
CA VAL A 133 -7.22 5.58 -13.20
C VAL A 133 -7.09 4.07 -13.08
N VAL A 134 -6.66 3.59 -11.90
CA VAL A 134 -6.49 2.15 -11.63
C VAL A 134 -7.84 1.44 -11.56
N TYR A 135 -8.87 2.07 -10.99
CA TYR A 135 -10.22 1.52 -10.95
C TYR A 135 -10.77 1.27 -12.35
N GLU A 136 -10.71 2.27 -13.23
CA GLU A 136 -11.22 2.14 -14.61
C GLU A 136 -10.34 1.20 -15.45
N TRP A 137 -9.03 1.16 -15.18
CA TRP A 137 -8.14 0.14 -15.77
C TRP A 137 -8.56 -1.27 -15.37
N ALA A 138 -8.82 -1.54 -14.09
CA ALA A 138 -9.26 -2.86 -13.63
C ALA A 138 -10.63 -3.27 -14.23
N ARG A 139 -11.46 -2.28 -14.60
CA ARG A 139 -12.76 -2.49 -15.25
C ARG A 139 -12.70 -2.65 -16.78
N GLY A 140 -11.50 -2.63 -17.36
CA GLY A 140 -11.30 -2.90 -18.79
C GLY A 140 -11.25 -1.65 -19.68
N MET A 141 -11.19 -0.44 -19.11
CA MET A 141 -11.03 0.78 -19.91
C MET A 141 -9.71 0.78 -20.68
N SER A 142 -9.69 1.26 -21.93
CA SER A 142 -8.46 1.28 -22.74
C SER A 142 -7.38 2.19 -22.13
N PHE A 143 -6.11 1.90 -22.40
CA PHE A 143 -5.00 2.70 -21.87
C PHE A 143 -5.12 4.18 -22.27
N ARG A 144 -5.52 4.44 -23.52
CA ARG A 144 -5.77 5.79 -24.04
C ARG A 144 -6.84 6.55 -23.26
N ASN A 145 -7.89 5.88 -22.81
CA ASN A 145 -8.98 6.56 -22.12
C ASN A 145 -8.60 6.84 -20.66
N ILE A 146 -7.86 5.94 -20.00
CA ILE A 146 -7.43 6.19 -18.62
C ILE A 146 -6.36 7.29 -18.52
N THR A 147 -5.58 7.52 -19.58
CA THR A 147 -4.61 8.63 -19.63
C THR A 147 -5.31 9.99 -19.72
N ASP A 148 -6.55 10.03 -20.23
CA ASP A 148 -7.35 11.27 -20.30
C ASP A 148 -7.98 11.62 -18.94
N LEU A 149 -7.92 10.72 -17.93
CA LEU A 149 -8.48 10.94 -16.59
C LEU A 149 -7.51 11.65 -15.63
N THR A 150 -6.25 11.85 -16.02
CA THR A 150 -5.21 12.39 -15.15
C THR A 150 -4.17 13.19 -15.92
N ASP A 151 -3.51 14.12 -15.25
CA ASP A 151 -2.33 14.87 -15.71
C ASP A 151 -1.01 14.10 -15.48
N VAL A 152 -1.08 12.91 -14.85
CA VAL A 152 0.08 12.05 -14.60
C VAL A 152 0.58 11.42 -15.91
N LEU A 153 1.89 11.45 -16.13
CA LEU A 153 2.54 10.89 -17.32
C LEU A 153 2.29 9.38 -17.46
N GLU A 154 2.15 8.91 -18.71
CA GLU A 154 1.81 7.52 -19.02
C GLU A 154 2.83 6.53 -18.45
N GLY A 155 4.11 6.90 -18.47
CA GLY A 155 5.19 6.07 -17.90
C GLY A 155 5.05 5.87 -16.39
N THR A 156 4.47 6.84 -15.67
CA THR A 156 4.16 6.69 -14.24
C THR A 156 2.96 5.78 -14.03
N ILE A 157 1.91 5.91 -14.84
CA ILE A 157 0.74 5.02 -14.80
C ILE A 157 1.16 3.57 -14.98
N VAL A 158 1.97 3.27 -16.01
CA VAL A 158 2.49 1.92 -16.27
C VAL A 158 3.32 1.43 -15.08
N ARG A 159 4.22 2.26 -14.53
CA ARG A 159 5.05 1.91 -13.37
C ARG A 159 4.20 1.55 -12.13
N VAL A 160 3.14 2.31 -11.88
CA VAL A 160 2.21 2.08 -10.77
C VAL A 160 1.46 0.77 -10.96
N ILE A 161 0.92 0.50 -12.16
CA ILE A 161 0.24 -0.77 -12.45
C ILE A 161 1.19 -1.97 -12.29
N THR A 162 2.43 -1.86 -12.76
CA THR A 162 3.43 -2.92 -12.59
C THR A 162 3.79 -3.14 -11.12
N ARG A 163 3.95 -2.08 -10.33
CA ARG A 163 4.19 -2.18 -8.87
C ARG A 163 3.00 -2.79 -8.13
N LEU A 164 1.77 -2.45 -8.54
CA LEU A 164 0.55 -3.00 -7.96
C LEU A 164 0.47 -4.52 -8.11
N ASP A 165 1.02 -5.10 -9.18
CA ASP A 165 1.09 -6.56 -9.29
C ASP A 165 1.89 -7.19 -8.15
N GLU A 166 3.02 -6.57 -7.80
CA GLU A 166 3.86 -7.05 -6.71
C GLU A 166 3.16 -6.83 -5.37
N THR A 167 2.57 -5.67 -5.13
CA THR A 167 1.76 -5.42 -3.92
C THR A 167 0.62 -6.45 -3.79
N CYS A 168 -0.09 -6.77 -4.86
CA CYS A 168 -1.12 -7.82 -4.84
C CYS A 168 -0.53 -9.21 -4.53
N ARG A 169 0.69 -9.51 -4.99
CA ARG A 169 1.39 -10.76 -4.68
C ARG A 169 1.75 -10.85 -3.20
N GLU A 170 2.27 -9.76 -2.62
CA GLU A 170 2.60 -9.63 -1.20
C GLU A 170 1.34 -9.80 -0.33
N VAL A 171 0.25 -9.08 -0.62
CA VAL A 171 -1.03 -9.22 0.10
C VAL A 171 -1.59 -10.64 -0.02
N LYS A 172 -1.44 -11.27 -1.19
CA LYS A 172 -1.85 -12.66 -1.39
C LYS A 172 -1.04 -13.64 -0.52
N ASN A 173 0.25 -13.41 -0.31
CA ASN A 173 1.06 -14.22 0.60
C ASN A 173 0.68 -13.96 2.06
N ALA A 174 0.50 -12.70 2.44
CA ALA A 174 -0.04 -12.30 3.74
C ALA A 174 -1.37 -13.00 4.05
N ALA A 175 -2.29 -13.05 3.09
CA ALA A 175 -3.58 -13.74 3.24
C ALA A 175 -3.42 -15.23 3.58
N ARG A 176 -2.38 -15.92 3.05
CA ARG A 176 -2.08 -17.32 3.43
C ARG A 176 -1.62 -17.45 4.87
N ILE A 177 -0.85 -16.48 5.37
CA ILE A 177 -0.38 -16.45 6.77
C ILE A 177 -1.54 -16.19 7.72
N VAL A 178 -2.43 -15.26 7.36
CA VAL A 178 -3.66 -14.96 8.12
C VAL A 178 -4.65 -16.13 8.09
N GLY A 179 -4.64 -16.92 7.02
CA GLY A 179 -5.59 -18.00 6.81
C GLY A 179 -6.91 -17.53 6.18
N ASP A 180 -6.87 -16.45 5.40
CA ASP A 180 -8.02 -15.89 4.68
C ASP A 180 -8.01 -16.31 3.19
N PRO A 181 -8.77 -17.35 2.81
CA PRO A 181 -8.84 -17.80 1.42
C PRO A 181 -9.63 -16.84 0.52
N GLU A 182 -10.53 -16.03 1.07
CA GLU A 182 -11.31 -15.08 0.27
C GLU A 182 -10.42 -13.93 -0.18
N LEU A 183 -9.66 -13.34 0.74
CA LEU A 183 -8.68 -12.30 0.41
C LEU A 183 -7.65 -12.82 -0.61
N PHE A 184 -7.16 -14.06 -0.43
CA PHE A 184 -6.27 -14.70 -1.40
C PHE A 184 -6.86 -14.71 -2.82
N LEU A 185 -8.11 -15.15 -2.96
CA LEU A 185 -8.79 -15.22 -4.26
C LEU A 185 -9.08 -13.83 -4.83
N LYS A 186 -9.44 -12.86 -3.98
CA LYS A 186 -9.62 -11.46 -4.41
C LYS A 186 -8.32 -10.88 -4.94
N MET A 187 -7.19 -11.11 -4.28
CA MET A 187 -5.88 -10.65 -4.76
C MET A 187 -5.48 -11.31 -6.08
N GLN A 188 -5.79 -12.59 -6.26
CA GLN A 188 -5.57 -13.25 -7.55
C GLN A 188 -6.37 -12.57 -8.68
N LYS A 189 -7.66 -12.28 -8.44
CA LYS A 189 -8.49 -11.54 -9.39
C LYS A 189 -7.96 -10.13 -9.67
N CYS A 190 -7.45 -9.43 -8.64
CA CYS A 190 -6.82 -8.12 -8.82
C CYS A 190 -5.65 -8.21 -9.81
N GLN A 191 -4.76 -9.19 -9.64
CA GLN A 191 -3.61 -9.41 -10.53
C GLN A 191 -4.07 -9.70 -11.98
N GLU A 192 -5.10 -10.53 -12.15
CA GLU A 192 -5.67 -10.86 -13.47
C GLU A 192 -6.27 -9.62 -14.17
N MET A 193 -6.93 -8.73 -13.43
CA MET A 193 -7.56 -7.52 -13.98
C MET A 193 -6.55 -6.48 -14.47
N ILE A 194 -5.42 -6.32 -13.77
CA ILE A 194 -4.44 -5.27 -14.09
C ILE A 194 -3.35 -5.71 -15.07
N LYS A 195 -3.13 -7.02 -15.24
CA LYS A 195 -2.15 -7.60 -16.17
C LYS A 195 -2.73 -7.75 -17.58
N ARG A 196 -2.77 -6.67 -18.34
CA ARG A 196 -3.22 -6.71 -19.74
C ARG A 196 -2.55 -5.67 -20.61
N ASP A 197 -2.60 -5.91 -21.92
CA ASP A 197 -2.13 -4.97 -22.94
C ASP A 197 -0.70 -4.46 -22.69
N ILE A 198 -0.51 -3.14 -22.66
CA ILE A 198 0.78 -2.46 -22.58
C ILE A 198 1.53 -2.74 -21.27
N THR A 199 0.83 -3.09 -20.19
CA THR A 199 1.46 -3.42 -18.90
C THR A 199 1.94 -4.88 -18.83
N ALA A 200 1.55 -5.71 -19.81
CA ALA A 200 1.94 -7.12 -19.92
C ALA A 200 3.08 -7.36 -20.94
N VAL A 201 3.60 -6.32 -21.59
CA VAL A 201 4.66 -6.46 -22.59
C VAL A 201 6.01 -6.68 -21.89
N ALA A 202 6.71 -7.74 -22.29
CA ALA A 202 8.04 -8.04 -21.77
C ALA A 202 9.08 -7.00 -22.21
N SER A 203 10.09 -6.74 -21.39
CA SER A 203 11.15 -5.77 -21.68
C SER A 203 11.77 -5.99 -23.07
N LEU A 204 12.03 -4.89 -23.79
CA LEU A 204 12.68 -4.91 -25.11
C LEU A 204 14.16 -5.33 -25.07
N TYR A 205 14.74 -5.48 -23.87
CA TYR A 205 16.15 -5.86 -23.66
C TYR A 205 16.35 -7.34 -23.29
N MET A 206 15.39 -8.20 -23.64
CA MET A 206 15.52 -9.65 -23.44
C MET A 206 16.38 -10.32 -24.51
#